data_AF-A0A8J6T1X2-F1
#
_entry.id   AF-A0A8J6T1X2-F1
#
_cell.length_a   1.000
_cell.length_b   1.000
_cell.length_c   1.000
_cell.angle_alpha   90.00
_cell.angle_beta   90.00
_cell.angle_gamma   90.00
#
_symmetry.space_group_name_H-M   'P 1'
#
loop_
_entity.id
_entity.type
_entity.pdbx_description
1 polymer ?
#
loop_
_entity_poly.entity_id
_entity_poly.type
_entity_poly.pdbx_seq_one_letter_code
_entity_poly.pdbx_strand_id
1 'polypeptide(L)'
;MRRIAIPFCFSVVVKAYGKTANASGEALYQFAEKEVAARGWILAPSYVRGHRISEFPHRVHSELHVNQFEESPQSHQWVLEIHIADPQRRFGAFYQDILL
;
A
#
# COMPACT_ATOMS: atom_id res chain seq x y z
N MET A 1 -8.21 -4.04 -24.29
CA MET A 1 -7.43 -3.13 -23.41
C MET A 1 -7.83 -3.39 -21.96
N ARG A 2 -6.92 -3.84 -21.10
CA ARG A 2 -7.20 -3.90 -19.65
C ARG A 2 -7.15 -2.48 -19.11
N ARG A 3 -8.27 -1.95 -18.60
CA ARG A 3 -8.27 -0.64 -17.91
C ARG A 3 -7.41 -0.77 -16.66
N ILE A 4 -6.47 0.16 -16.52
CA ILE A 4 -5.60 0.26 -15.36
C ILE A 4 -6.45 0.68 -14.15
N ALA A 5 -6.59 -0.19 -13.15
CA ALA A 5 -7.54 -0.04 -12.05
C ALA A 5 -6.94 0.65 -10.80
N ILE A 6 -5.76 1.26 -10.89
CA ILE A 6 -4.99 1.69 -9.71
C ILE A 6 -5.74 2.71 -8.83
N PRO A 7 -6.34 3.79 -9.37
CA PRO A 7 -7.01 4.77 -8.51
C PRO A 7 -8.20 4.14 -7.77
N PHE A 8 -8.86 3.18 -8.42
CA PHE A 8 -9.94 2.41 -7.80
C PHE A 8 -9.40 1.50 -6.69
N CYS A 9 -8.36 0.69 -6.96
CA CYS A 9 -7.74 -0.19 -5.97
C CYS A 9 -7.23 0.60 -4.76
N PHE A 10 -6.56 1.74 -4.99
CA PHE A 10 -6.10 2.61 -3.93
C PHE A 10 -7.26 3.13 -3.07
N SER A 11 -8.33 3.65 -3.71
CA SER A 11 -9.50 4.15 -2.98
C SER A 11 -10.19 3.07 -2.13
N VAL A 12 -10.17 1.82 -2.59
CA VAL A 12 -10.74 0.68 -1.87
C VAL A 12 -9.87 0.31 -0.67
N VAL A 13 -8.53 0.33 -0.82
CA VAL A 13 -7.59 0.10 0.27
C VAL A 13 -7.66 1.20 1.33
N VAL A 14 -7.71 2.48 0.94
CA VAL A 14 -7.87 3.60 1.89
C VAL A 14 -9.21 3.57 2.61
N LYS A 15 -10.31 3.28 1.91
CA LYS A 15 -11.63 3.13 2.55
C LYS A 15 -11.67 1.95 3.52
N ALA A 16 -10.98 0.85 3.20
CA ALA A 16 -10.84 -0.27 4.13
C ALA A 16 -10.09 0.19 5.37
N TYR A 17 -8.91 0.82 5.20
CA TYR A 17 -8.11 1.38 6.30
C TYR A 17 -8.91 2.32 7.21
N GLY A 18 -9.62 3.30 6.66
CA GLY A 18 -10.40 4.27 7.45
C GLY A 18 -11.57 3.63 8.23
N LYS A 19 -12.13 2.52 7.73
CA LYS A 19 -13.14 1.73 8.47
C LYS A 19 -12.50 0.80 9.50
N THR A 20 -11.26 0.43 9.29
CA THR A 20 -10.49 -0.48 10.13
C THR A 20 -9.33 0.27 10.78
N ALA A 21 -9.56 1.42 11.41
CA ALA A 21 -8.50 2.23 12.03
C ALA A 21 -7.69 1.50 13.14
N ASN A 22 -7.90 0.19 13.33
CA ASN A 22 -7.14 -0.76 14.15
C ASN A 22 -6.51 -1.93 13.36
N ALA A 23 -6.57 -1.95 12.02
CA ALA A 23 -5.95 -3.00 11.21
C ALA A 23 -4.45 -2.73 11.10
N SER A 24 -3.64 -3.76 11.36
CA SER A 24 -2.20 -3.71 11.14
C SER A 24 -1.89 -3.42 9.67
N GLY A 25 -0.69 -2.90 9.41
CA GLY A 25 -0.23 -2.72 8.04
C GLY A 25 -0.20 -4.03 7.25
N GLU A 26 0.05 -5.17 7.90
CA GLU A 26 -0.04 -6.48 7.27
C GLU A 26 -1.46 -6.78 6.74
N ALA A 27 -2.49 -6.60 7.58
CA ALA A 27 -3.87 -6.84 7.19
C ALA A 27 -4.30 -5.94 6.01
N LEU A 28 -3.79 -4.71 5.97
CA LEU A 28 -4.01 -3.78 4.86
C LEU A 28 -3.42 -4.31 3.54
N TYR A 29 -2.18 -4.79 3.57
CA TYR A 29 -1.52 -5.34 2.37
C TYR A 29 -2.13 -6.67 1.91
N GLN A 30 -2.57 -7.53 2.84
CA GLN A 30 -3.31 -8.75 2.50
C GLN A 30 -4.66 -8.43 1.82
N PHE A 31 -5.36 -7.40 2.29
CA PHE A 31 -6.58 -6.92 1.65
C PHE A 31 -6.31 -6.38 0.24
N ALA A 32 -5.28 -5.55 0.09
CA ALA A 32 -4.86 -5.01 -1.20
C ALA A 32 -4.53 -6.13 -2.20
N GLU A 33 -3.79 -7.16 -1.77
CA GLU A 33 -3.45 -8.32 -2.60
C GLU A 33 -4.70 -9.05 -3.12
N LYS A 34 -5.69 -9.29 -2.26
CA LYS A 34 -6.97 -9.90 -2.66
C LYS A 34 -7.72 -9.05 -3.69
N GLU A 35 -7.77 -7.73 -3.49
CA GLU A 35 -8.46 -6.82 -4.41
C GLU A 35 -7.79 -6.75 -5.80
N VAL A 36 -6.45 -6.69 -5.86
CA VAL A 36 -5.75 -6.63 -7.15
C VAL A 36 -5.81 -7.97 -7.89
N ALA A 37 -5.74 -9.10 -7.15
CA ALA A 37 -5.88 -10.44 -7.70
C ALA A 37 -7.27 -10.67 -8.30
N ALA A 38 -8.34 -10.22 -7.62
CA ALA A 38 -9.71 -10.27 -8.13
C ALA A 38 -9.91 -9.52 -9.47
N ARG A 39 -8.97 -8.65 -9.83
CA ARG A 39 -8.97 -7.85 -11.07
C ARG A 39 -7.93 -8.33 -12.10
N GLY A 40 -7.26 -9.45 -11.84
CA GLY A 40 -6.28 -10.06 -12.74
C GLY A 40 -4.91 -9.37 -12.72
N TRP A 41 -4.59 -8.64 -11.66
CA TRP A 41 -3.28 -8.01 -11.43
C TRP A 41 -2.56 -8.69 -10.27
N ILE A 42 -1.26 -8.48 -10.16
CA ILE A 42 -0.48 -8.88 -8.98
C ILE A 42 -0.02 -7.63 -8.23
N LEU A 43 0.08 -7.73 -6.90
CA LEU A 43 0.76 -6.70 -6.12
C LEU A 43 2.27 -6.90 -6.29
N ALA A 44 2.97 -5.89 -6.81
CA ALA A 44 4.38 -6.00 -7.14
C ALA A 44 5.08 -4.64 -7.10
N PRO A 45 6.30 -4.55 -6.53
CA PRO A 45 7.06 -5.61 -5.85
C PRO A 45 6.73 -5.71 -4.35
N SER A 46 6.99 -6.87 -3.75
CA SER A 46 6.70 -7.15 -2.33
C SER A 46 7.49 -6.30 -1.33
N TYR A 47 8.45 -5.47 -1.75
CA TYR A 47 9.18 -4.54 -0.89
C TYR A 47 8.61 -3.11 -0.93
N VAL A 48 7.70 -2.80 -1.86
CA VAL A 48 7.00 -1.51 -1.90
C VAL A 48 5.81 -1.61 -0.98
N ARG A 49 6.02 -1.25 0.28
CA ARG A 49 5.05 -1.42 1.36
C ARG A 49 4.78 -0.15 2.14
N GLY A 50 4.98 1.01 1.51
CA GLY A 50 4.83 2.29 2.19
C GLY A 50 5.89 2.47 3.26
N HIS A 51 5.91 3.66 3.85
CA HIS A 51 6.88 4.00 4.88
C HIS A 51 6.32 5.09 5.79
N ARG A 52 6.88 5.20 6.99
CA ARG A 52 6.57 6.31 7.89
C ARG A 52 7.08 7.62 7.28
N ILE A 53 6.33 8.69 7.44
CA ILE A 53 6.78 10.05 7.20
C ILE A 53 7.70 10.38 8.38
N SER A 54 9.01 10.18 8.21
CA SER A 54 9.98 10.71 9.18
C SER A 54 10.11 12.21 8.98
N GLU A 55 10.38 12.96 10.05
CA GLU A 55 10.91 14.31 9.91
C GLU A 55 12.18 14.22 9.03
N PHE A 56 12.21 15.03 7.96
CA PHE A 56 13.27 15.05 6.95
C PHE A 56 14.59 15.62 7.54
N PRO A 57 15.81 15.26 7.06
CA PRO A 57 16.16 14.37 5.96
C PRO A 57 16.85 13.07 6.40
N HIS A 58 16.44 11.96 5.76
CA HIS A 58 17.22 10.75 5.44
C HIS A 58 18.50 10.43 6.24
N ARG A 59 18.40 10.20 7.56
CA ARG A 59 19.49 9.57 8.33
C ARG A 59 19.05 8.29 9.04
N VAL A 60 19.22 7.18 8.32
CA VAL A 60 19.70 5.83 8.73
C VAL A 60 18.95 5.03 9.81
N HIS A 61 17.94 5.53 10.53
CA HIS A 61 17.32 4.74 11.61
C HIS A 61 15.80 4.63 11.56
N SER A 62 15.27 3.95 10.54
CA SER A 62 14.12 3.03 10.73
C SER A 62 13.94 2.14 9.50
N GLU A 63 14.37 0.88 9.57
CA GLU A 63 14.19 -0.14 8.52
C GLU A 63 12.79 -0.78 8.54
N LEU A 64 11.82 -0.15 9.21
CA LEU A 64 10.50 -0.73 9.44
C LEU A 64 9.53 -0.30 8.32
N HIS A 65 9.06 -1.27 7.56
CA HIS A 65 7.98 -1.13 6.59
C HIS A 65 6.61 -1.14 7.29
N VAL A 66 5.58 -0.56 6.64
CA VAL A 66 4.20 -0.52 7.19
C VAL A 66 3.70 -1.92 7.57
N ASN A 67 4.03 -2.94 6.77
CA ASN A 67 3.62 -4.32 7.02
C ASN A 67 4.34 -5.00 8.19
N GLN A 68 5.25 -4.31 8.86
CA GLN A 68 5.97 -4.78 10.05
C GLN A 68 5.49 -4.05 11.32
N PHE A 69 4.45 -3.23 11.21
CA PHE A 69 3.87 -2.50 12.33
C PHE A 69 2.66 -3.28 12.89
N GLU A 70 2.78 -3.74 14.14
CA GLU A 70 1.75 -4.51 14.84
C GLU A 70 0.57 -3.64 15.28
N GLU A 71 0.81 -2.35 15.54
CA GLU A 71 -0.20 -1.38 15.90
C GLU A 71 -0.82 -0.70 14.67
N SER A 72 -1.91 0.05 14.87
CA SER A 72 -2.47 0.85 13.78
C SER A 72 -1.54 2.01 13.43
N PRO A 73 -1.20 2.22 12.15
CA PRO A 73 -0.48 3.41 11.73
C PRO A 73 -1.23 4.67 12.18
N GLN A 74 -0.58 5.61 12.85
CA GLN A 74 -1.22 6.89 13.20
C GLN A 74 -1.48 7.74 11.94
N SER A 75 -2.68 8.31 11.87
CA SER A 75 -3.08 9.26 10.81
C SER A 75 -2.02 10.36 10.60
N HIS A 76 -1.83 10.76 9.33
CA HIS A 76 -0.86 11.74 8.82
C HIS A 76 0.63 11.41 9.01
N GLN A 77 0.99 10.21 9.45
CA GLN A 77 2.39 9.83 9.67
C GLN A 77 2.88 8.72 8.73
N TRP A 78 2.07 8.29 7.77
CA TRP A 78 2.41 7.16 6.90
C TRP A 78 2.07 7.47 5.45
N VAL A 79 2.99 7.10 4.57
CA VAL A 79 2.78 7.02 3.13
C VAL A 79 2.33 5.60 2.81
N LEU A 80 1.15 5.46 2.21
CA LEU A 80 0.69 4.21 1.62
C LEU A 80 1.16 4.15 0.17
N GLU A 81 1.84 3.07 -0.18
CA GLU A 81 2.28 2.80 -1.54
C GLU A 81 1.62 1.53 -2.06
N ILE A 82 0.94 1.63 -3.21
CA ILE A 82 0.35 0.50 -3.91
C ILE A 82 0.97 0.40 -5.28
N HIS A 83 1.58 -0.74 -5.55
CA HIS A 83 2.24 -1.03 -6.82
C HIS A 83 1.65 -2.33 -7.37
N ILE A 84 1.10 -2.25 -8.59
CA ILE A 84 0.49 -3.39 -9.27
C ILE A 84 1.21 -3.67 -10.58
N ALA A 85 1.21 -4.93 -11.01
CA ALA A 85 1.75 -5.33 -12.29
C ALA A 85 0.80 -6.28 -13.03
N ASP A 86 0.88 -6.28 -14.36
CA ASP A 86 0.37 -7.36 -15.19
C ASP A 86 1.03 -8.68 -14.72
N PRO A 87 0.33 -9.82 -14.70
CA PRO A 87 0.92 -11.09 -14.25
C PRO A 87 2.18 -11.50 -15.04
N GLN A 88 2.30 -11.07 -16.30
CA GLN A 88 3.48 -11.31 -17.14
C GLN A 88 4.57 -10.22 -16.94
N ARG A 89 4.35 -9.28 -16.01
CA ARG A 89 5.26 -8.20 -15.62
C ARG A 89 5.70 -7.29 -16.76
N ARG A 90 4.89 -7.16 -17.81
CA ARG A 90 5.19 -6.34 -19.00
C ARG A 90 4.97 -4.85 -18.77
N PHE A 91 4.03 -4.53 -17.89
CA PHE A 91 3.70 -3.18 -17.48
C PHE A 91 3.07 -3.25 -16.09
N GLY A 92 3.18 -2.15 -15.37
CA GLY A 92 2.63 -2.01 -14.03
C GLY A 92 2.29 -0.56 -13.79
N ALA A 93 1.84 -0.29 -12.57
CA ALA A 93 1.55 1.07 -12.19
C ALA A 93 1.53 1.26 -10.68
N PHE A 94 1.87 2.48 -10.28
CA PHE A 94 2.18 2.87 -8.92
C PHE A 94 1.27 4.01 -8.48
N TYR A 95 0.84 3.98 -7.23
CA TYR A 95 0.13 5.07 -6.60
C TYR A 95 0.62 5.21 -5.16
N GLN A 96 0.86 6.45 -4.74
CA GLN A 96 1.22 6.79 -3.37
C GLN A 96 0.34 7.91 -2.86
N ASP A 97 -0.01 7.84 -1.57
CA ASP A 97 -0.66 8.95 -0.86
C ASP A 97 -0.36 8.88 0.63
N ILE A 98 -0.70 9.96 1.33
CA ILE A 98 -0.64 10.04 2.78
C ILE A 98 -1.92 9.42 3.36
N LEU A 99 -1.78 8.56 4.38
CA LEU A 99 -2.92 8.08 5.14
C LEU A 99 -3.44 9.21 6.05
N LEU A 100 -4.63 9.72 5.73
CA LEU A 100 -5.36 10.74 6.50
C LEU A 100 -6.28 10.09 7.54
#